data_AF-A0A9E6EXS8-F1
#
_entry.id   AF-A0A9E6EXS8-F1
#
_cell.length_a   1.000
_cell.length_b   1.000
_cell.length_c   1.000
_cell.angle_alpha   90.00
_cell.angle_beta   90.00
_cell.angle_gamma   90.00
#
_symmetry.space_group_name_H-M   'P 1'
#
loop_
_entity.id
_entity.type
_entity.pdbx_description
1 polymer ?
#
loop_
_entity_poly.entity_id
_entity_poly.type
_entity_poly.pdbx_seq_one_letter_code
_entity_poly.pdbx_strand_id
1 'polypeptide(L)'
;MNNDLNIFKLKGAFLLFFALIIFQNIVKAQDTVVIVDAYKPTISDAFKMNENPQIVDPVVEKLNFTYSISPKLQSTYFAVEPVKPAKMVGEPLTKFYKSYVKAGFGTKITPLAEFYLGTLRSTNQSVGIYFKHLSSSGKIKNYGYPGFSDNNAGIQGQKFYKNHTLSAVVDYKRNVVHYYGFKPFDFVSIPDANNKDSIKQRFSKIGGQLKFFSTYIDSTKLNHSFAVKYFNLSDLFDATEDYIGFNGEIDKNISVLGKSVHRQNIGLNADVDYYRDVNKINSSNGGVVRLTPHFSAAYNVLKFNLGVNASIKACDNSLLYVYPDVNFSINIYDNIFILYGAFTGEMKRNNIIDLSVENPFINTSLPIDFSNTKTKVAGGFKGSISSNISFNAHLSRSVVNNMPLFINDTTTTLNNKFTVIYDNAEIINTGAEITYQKAEKIKIILSSDYYHYYMSNELEAWHKPYVDVKFSFNYNLKNKIIVKTEVYALSSSKAKTYITNGFNPTPTVSSINLKGTVDFNLGLEYRYSKILSGFVNFNNIGAVRYQRWNNYPAFGFTALAGITYSL
;
A
#
# COMPACT_ATOMS: atom_id res chain seq x y z
N MET A 1 -40.60 -4.77 19.87
CA MET A 1 -41.67 -3.82 19.48
C MET A 1 -41.04 -2.44 19.46
N ASN A 2 -40.41 -2.11 18.34
CA ASN A 2 -40.98 -1.45 17.14
C ASN A 2 -41.02 0.07 17.36
N ASN A 3 -40.63 0.96 16.46
CA ASN A 3 -39.97 0.89 15.16
C ASN A 3 -39.59 2.34 14.81
N ASP A 4 -38.36 2.56 14.36
CA ASP A 4 -37.95 3.32 13.17
C ASP A 4 -38.47 4.73 12.79
N LEU A 5 -37.47 5.57 12.50
CA LEU A 5 -37.29 6.50 11.36
C LEU A 5 -38.15 7.80 11.26
N ASN A 6 -37.48 8.96 11.31
CA ASN A 6 -37.12 9.76 10.11
C ASN A 6 -36.40 11.08 10.48
N ILE A 7 -35.16 11.31 10.01
CA ILE A 7 -34.73 12.12 8.84
C ILE A 7 -34.87 13.67 9.04
N PHE A 8 -33.77 14.38 8.69
CA PHE A 8 -33.60 15.82 8.41
C PHE A 8 -33.08 16.75 9.53
N LYS A 9 -31.74 16.81 9.70
CA LYS A 9 -31.01 18.08 9.93
C LYS A 9 -29.62 18.03 9.27
N LEU A 10 -29.58 18.26 7.95
CA LEU A 10 -28.36 18.66 7.23
C LEU A 10 -28.75 19.75 6.21
N LYS A 11 -28.97 20.96 6.70
CA LYS A 11 -29.19 22.18 5.88
C LYS A 11 -28.23 23.28 6.33
N GLY A 12 -26.94 23.01 6.19
CA GLY A 12 -25.90 23.99 6.53
C GLY A 12 -24.55 23.66 5.89
N ALA A 13 -24.50 23.52 4.56
CA ALA A 13 -23.24 23.53 3.79
C ALA A 13 -23.44 23.51 2.25
N PHE A 14 -24.53 24.06 1.70
CA PHE A 14 -24.75 24.04 0.24
C PHE A 14 -25.33 25.37 -0.28
N LEU A 15 -24.66 26.46 0.05
CA LEU A 15 -24.97 27.82 -0.43
C LEU A 15 -23.67 28.48 -0.90
N LEU A 16 -23.15 28.03 -2.05
CA LEU A 16 -22.13 28.79 -2.78
C LEU A 16 -22.00 28.44 -4.28
N PHE A 17 -23.01 27.82 -4.92
CA PHE A 17 -22.87 27.46 -6.34
C PHE A 17 -24.10 27.61 -7.25
N PHE A 18 -25.11 28.40 -6.88
CA PHE A 18 -26.21 28.71 -7.81
C PHE A 18 -26.56 30.19 -7.77
N ALA A 19 -25.86 30.96 -8.59
CA ALA A 19 -26.23 32.31 -8.97
C ALA A 19 -26.15 32.42 -10.49
N LEU A 20 -27.18 31.94 -11.18
CA LEU A 20 -27.54 32.40 -12.53
C LEU A 20 -28.93 31.87 -12.89
N ILE A 21 -29.71 32.74 -13.54
CA ILE A 21 -31.07 32.60 -14.09
C ILE A 21 -32.19 33.17 -13.19
N ILE A 22 -32.48 34.46 -13.41
CA ILE A 22 -33.85 35.02 -13.33
C ILE A 22 -34.04 35.94 -14.54
N PHE A 23 -35.10 35.70 -15.32
CA PHE A 23 -36.17 36.65 -15.74
C PHE A 23 -36.73 36.33 -17.13
N GLN A 24 -38.04 36.07 -17.21
CA GLN A 24 -39.00 36.88 -17.96
C GLN A 24 -40.46 36.44 -17.66
N ASN A 25 -41.34 37.44 -17.50
CA ASN A 25 -42.79 37.36 -17.30
C ASN A 25 -43.55 37.42 -18.65
N ILE A 26 -44.85 37.04 -18.66
CA ILE A 26 -46.03 37.88 -19.05
C ILE A 26 -47.26 37.04 -19.52
N VAL A 27 -48.32 37.04 -18.68
CA VAL A 27 -49.77 37.42 -18.83
C VAL A 27 -50.75 36.84 -19.91
N LYS A 28 -52.00 36.61 -19.43
CA LYS A 28 -53.38 36.60 -20.05
C LYS A 28 -53.89 35.29 -20.69
N ALA A 29 -55.18 34.91 -20.68
CA ALA A 29 -56.46 35.58 -20.40
C ALA A 29 -57.55 34.57 -19.94
N GLN A 30 -58.68 35.10 -19.46
CA GLN A 30 -59.89 34.41 -18.99
C GLN A 30 -61.03 34.77 -19.95
N ASP A 31 -61.93 33.86 -20.26
CA ASP A 31 -63.30 34.18 -20.72
C ASP A 31 -64.24 32.98 -20.53
N THR A 32 -65.33 33.22 -19.81
CA THR A 32 -66.50 32.32 -19.67
C THR A 32 -67.73 33.10 -20.08
N VAL A 33 -68.43 32.62 -21.12
CA VAL A 33 -69.64 33.24 -21.65
C VAL A 33 -70.87 32.48 -21.14
N VAL A 34 -71.79 33.21 -20.52
CA VAL A 34 -73.15 32.79 -20.15
C VAL A 34 -74.11 33.46 -21.13
N ILE A 35 -75.01 32.68 -21.73
CA ILE A 35 -76.10 33.19 -22.57
C ILE A 35 -77.42 32.98 -21.83
N VAL A 36 -78.17 34.06 -21.69
CA VAL A 36 -79.48 34.16 -21.04
C VAL A 36 -80.57 34.23 -22.12
N ASP A 37 -81.69 33.54 -21.85
CA ASP A 37 -82.93 33.41 -22.62
C ASP A 37 -83.52 34.71 -23.19
N ALA A 38 -84.28 34.57 -24.28
CA ALA A 38 -85.32 35.54 -24.65
C ALA A 38 -86.46 34.92 -25.50
N TYR A 39 -87.69 35.05 -24.97
CA TYR A 39 -88.96 35.38 -25.69
C TYR A 39 -89.84 34.21 -26.23
N LYS A 40 -91.02 33.89 -25.65
CA LYS A 40 -92.43 34.40 -25.87
C LYS A 40 -92.96 34.23 -27.32
N PRO A 41 -94.25 33.93 -27.64
CA PRO A 41 -95.51 34.00 -26.86
C PRO A 41 -96.53 32.84 -27.12
N THR A 42 -97.74 32.96 -26.55
CA THR A 42 -98.95 32.12 -26.72
C THR A 42 -100.00 32.78 -27.67
N ILE A 43 -100.84 31.99 -28.38
CA ILE A 43 -102.34 32.08 -28.52
C ILE A 43 -102.90 31.14 -29.64
N SER A 44 -104.01 30.49 -29.25
CA SER A 44 -105.10 29.65 -29.85
C SER A 44 -105.04 28.91 -31.20
N ASP A 45 -105.59 27.69 -31.09
CA ASP A 45 -105.77 26.58 -32.05
C ASP A 45 -106.57 26.83 -33.34
N ALA A 46 -106.19 26.07 -34.36
CA ALA A 46 -107.05 25.66 -35.46
C ALA A 46 -107.07 24.13 -35.56
N PHE A 47 -108.28 23.56 -35.58
CA PHE A 47 -108.54 22.13 -35.59
C PHE A 47 -107.96 21.43 -36.82
N LYS A 48 -107.24 20.34 -36.58
CA LYS A 48 -106.97 19.31 -37.60
C LYS A 48 -107.24 17.95 -36.96
N MET A 49 -108.36 17.33 -37.33
CA MET A 49 -108.48 15.87 -37.20
C MET A 49 -107.44 15.26 -38.14
N ASN A 50 -106.59 14.37 -37.62
CA ASN A 50 -106.09 13.24 -38.39
C ASN A 50 -105.44 12.23 -37.45
N GLU A 51 -106.14 11.10 -37.34
CA GLU A 51 -105.71 9.79 -36.87
C GLU A 51 -104.72 9.78 -35.71
N ASN A 52 -105.30 9.72 -34.50
CA ASN A 52 -104.55 9.35 -33.31
C ASN A 52 -103.99 7.92 -33.52
N PRO A 53 -102.66 7.71 -33.50
CA PRO A 53 -102.13 6.38 -33.32
C PRO A 53 -102.68 5.83 -32.00
N GLN A 54 -103.39 4.71 -32.04
CA GLN A 54 -103.66 3.95 -30.83
C GLN A 54 -102.32 3.43 -30.34
N ILE A 55 -101.81 4.04 -29.28
CA ILE A 55 -100.70 3.48 -28.51
C ILE A 55 -101.25 2.18 -27.91
N VAL A 56 -100.95 1.06 -28.56
CA VAL A 56 -101.10 -0.25 -27.94
C VAL A 56 -99.91 -0.35 -27.00
N ASP A 57 -100.05 0.13 -25.77
CA ASP A 57 -99.08 -0.15 -24.72
C ASP A 57 -99.02 -1.68 -24.60
N PRO A 58 -97.88 -2.33 -24.93
CA PRO A 58 -97.74 -3.71 -24.53
C PRO A 58 -97.89 -3.73 -23.02
N VAL A 59 -98.82 -4.53 -22.50
CA VAL A 59 -98.87 -4.86 -21.08
C VAL A 59 -97.61 -5.67 -20.80
N VAL A 60 -96.49 -4.97 -20.58
CA VAL A 60 -95.29 -5.57 -20.05
C VAL A 60 -95.62 -5.79 -18.58
N GLU A 61 -95.96 -7.02 -18.22
CA GLU A 61 -96.00 -7.42 -16.82
C GLU A 61 -94.65 -7.04 -16.20
N LYS A 62 -94.65 -5.98 -15.39
CA LYS A 62 -93.51 -5.69 -14.53
C LYS A 62 -93.44 -6.82 -13.52
N LEU A 63 -92.60 -7.80 -13.81
CA LEU A 63 -92.20 -8.82 -12.86
C LEU A 63 -91.65 -8.10 -11.62
N ASN A 64 -92.45 -8.05 -10.56
CA ASN A 64 -92.00 -7.63 -9.24
C ASN A 64 -91.10 -8.75 -8.70
N PHE A 65 -89.83 -8.71 -9.10
CA PHE A 65 -88.83 -9.61 -8.57
C PHE A 65 -88.55 -9.23 -7.12
N THR A 66 -89.07 -10.02 -6.19
CA THR A 66 -88.66 -9.94 -4.78
C THR A 66 -87.36 -10.73 -4.64
N TYR A 67 -86.22 -10.08 -4.83
CA TYR A 67 -84.91 -10.72 -4.60
C TYR A 67 -84.59 -10.70 -3.11
N SER A 68 -84.54 -11.89 -2.50
CA SER A 68 -83.88 -12.09 -1.22
C SER A 68 -82.39 -12.31 -1.49
N ILE A 69 -81.58 -11.29 -1.28
CA ILE A 69 -80.12 -11.45 -1.27
C ILE A 69 -79.77 -12.07 0.08
N SER A 70 -79.31 -13.32 0.09
CA SER A 70 -78.65 -13.92 1.26
C SER A 70 -77.16 -13.66 1.17
N PRO A 71 -76.63 -12.59 1.77
CA PRO A 71 -75.20 -12.34 1.73
C PRO A 71 -74.47 -13.47 2.43
N LYS A 72 -73.71 -14.26 1.67
CA LYS A 72 -72.70 -15.15 2.23
C LYS A 72 -71.37 -14.44 2.21
N LEU A 73 -70.75 -14.33 3.38
CA LEU A 73 -69.36 -13.92 3.50
C LEU A 73 -68.49 -15.03 2.87
N GLN A 74 -67.96 -14.74 1.68
CA GLN A 74 -66.94 -15.58 1.06
C GLN A 74 -65.60 -15.19 1.69
N SER A 75 -65.08 -16.04 2.58
CA SER A 75 -63.75 -15.84 3.15
C SER A 75 -62.69 -15.96 2.04
N THR A 76 -62.18 -14.82 1.57
CA THR A 76 -61.04 -14.80 0.64
C THR A 76 -59.76 -14.98 1.43
N TYR A 77 -59.14 -16.15 1.32
CA TYR A 77 -57.79 -16.37 1.83
C TYR A 77 -56.79 -15.99 0.74
N PHE A 78 -55.94 -15.00 1.01
CA PHE A 78 -54.77 -14.72 0.18
C PHE A 78 -53.60 -15.50 0.77
N ALA A 79 -53.01 -16.41 0.01
CA ALA A 79 -51.75 -17.02 0.37
C ALA A 79 -50.64 -16.00 0.08
N VAL A 80 -50.05 -15.43 1.13
CA VAL A 80 -48.85 -14.59 0.96
C VAL A 80 -47.72 -15.53 0.56
N GLU A 81 -47.21 -15.44 -0.67
CA GLU A 81 -45.93 -16.06 -0.99
C GLU A 81 -44.84 -15.23 -0.31
N PRO A 82 -44.14 -15.77 0.71
CA PRO A 82 -43.03 -15.05 1.32
C PRO A 82 -41.95 -14.82 0.26
N VAL A 83 -41.48 -13.57 0.15
CA VAL A 83 -40.38 -13.21 -0.73
C VAL A 83 -39.18 -14.08 -0.37
N LYS A 84 -38.68 -14.88 -1.33
CA LYS A 84 -37.49 -15.70 -1.08
C LYS A 84 -36.33 -14.75 -0.71
N PRO A 85 -35.66 -14.95 0.43
CA PRO A 85 -34.54 -14.10 0.81
C PRO A 85 -33.49 -14.12 -0.29
N ALA A 86 -32.93 -12.95 -0.60
CA ALA A 86 -31.88 -12.82 -1.58
C ALA A 86 -30.70 -13.72 -1.16
N LYS A 87 -30.44 -14.77 -1.94
CA LYS A 87 -29.23 -15.56 -1.76
C LYS A 87 -28.09 -14.71 -2.29
N MET A 88 -27.17 -14.30 -1.43
CA MET A 88 -25.89 -13.76 -1.87
C MET A 88 -25.19 -14.85 -2.68
N VAL A 89 -25.23 -14.73 -4.00
CA VAL A 89 -24.37 -15.51 -4.87
C VAL A 89 -22.97 -14.95 -4.65
N GLY A 90 -22.09 -15.76 -4.04
CA GLY A 90 -20.69 -15.37 -3.87
C GLY A 90 -20.10 -14.98 -5.23
N GLU A 91 -19.17 -14.02 -5.22
CA GLU A 91 -18.51 -13.60 -6.45
C GLU A 91 -17.95 -14.83 -7.19
N PRO A 92 -18.19 -14.95 -8.51
CA PRO A 92 -17.70 -16.08 -9.27
C PRO A 92 -16.18 -16.13 -9.16
N LEU A 93 -15.67 -17.29 -8.74
CA LEU A 93 -14.24 -17.48 -8.53
C LEU A 93 -13.46 -17.15 -9.81
N THR A 94 -12.52 -16.22 -9.71
CA THR A 94 -11.64 -15.87 -10.82
C THR A 94 -10.83 -17.09 -11.27
N LYS A 95 -10.71 -17.26 -12.59
CA LYS A 95 -9.89 -18.32 -13.17
C LYS A 95 -8.42 -17.96 -12.99
N PHE A 96 -7.64 -18.85 -12.39
CA PHE A 96 -6.19 -18.72 -12.35
C PHE A 96 -5.57 -19.28 -13.62
N TYR A 97 -4.63 -18.54 -14.19
CA TYR A 97 -3.74 -19.00 -15.24
C TYR A 97 -2.56 -19.73 -14.59
N LYS A 98 -2.13 -20.83 -15.20
CA LYS A 98 -1.02 -21.67 -14.72
C LYS A 98 0.33 -20.99 -14.91
N SER A 99 0.50 -20.22 -15.97
CA SER A 99 1.77 -19.54 -16.23
C SER A 99 1.60 -18.08 -16.64
N TYR A 100 2.62 -17.29 -16.37
CA TYR A 100 2.70 -15.89 -16.76
C TYR A 100 4.13 -15.60 -17.22
N VAL A 101 4.24 -15.04 -18.43
CA VAL A 101 5.51 -14.64 -19.04
C VAL A 101 5.43 -13.16 -19.36
N LYS A 102 6.48 -12.41 -19.02
CA LYS A 102 6.64 -11.01 -19.39
C LYS A 102 8.03 -10.82 -19.94
N ALA A 103 8.12 -10.34 -21.17
CA ALA A 103 9.39 -10.09 -21.84
C ALA A 103 9.40 -8.67 -22.39
N GLY A 104 10.52 -7.97 -22.27
CA GLY A 104 10.65 -6.62 -22.77
C GLY A 104 12.10 -6.21 -23.00
N PHE A 105 12.26 -5.13 -23.73
CA PHE A 105 13.56 -4.52 -24.01
C PHE A 105 13.43 -3.01 -23.97
N GLY A 106 14.44 -2.35 -23.43
CA GLY A 106 14.46 -0.90 -23.26
C GLY A 106 15.71 -0.22 -23.77
N THR A 107 15.63 1.11 -23.79
CA THR A 107 16.78 2.01 -23.96
C THR A 107 17.87 1.66 -22.95
N LYS A 108 19.13 1.99 -23.22
CA LYS A 108 20.28 1.64 -22.36
C LYS A 108 20.53 0.12 -22.30
N ILE A 109 20.07 -0.64 -23.30
CA ILE A 109 20.22 -2.10 -23.40
C ILE A 109 19.68 -2.72 -22.10
N THR A 110 18.36 -2.59 -21.92
CA THR A 110 17.67 -3.02 -20.71
C THR A 110 16.73 -4.18 -21.01
N PRO A 111 17.22 -5.44 -21.05
CA PRO A 111 16.35 -6.60 -21.20
C PRO A 111 15.60 -6.88 -19.89
N LEU A 112 14.33 -7.25 -20.03
CA LEU A 112 13.44 -7.67 -18.96
C LEU A 112 12.86 -9.04 -19.32
N ALA A 113 12.93 -9.98 -18.38
CA ALA A 113 12.25 -11.27 -18.49
C ALA A 113 11.68 -11.65 -17.12
N GLU A 114 10.40 -11.95 -17.05
CA GLU A 114 9.75 -12.54 -15.88
C GLU A 114 8.98 -13.79 -16.31
N PHE A 115 9.08 -14.84 -15.51
CA PHE A 115 8.41 -16.11 -15.71
C PHE A 115 7.83 -16.56 -14.37
N TYR A 116 6.56 -16.96 -14.38
CA TYR A 116 5.88 -17.50 -13.22
C TYR A 116 5.11 -18.73 -13.66
N LEU A 117 5.19 -19.79 -12.87
CA LEU A 117 4.49 -21.04 -13.09
C LEU A 117 3.88 -21.49 -11.77
N GLY A 118 2.61 -21.85 -11.75
CA GLY A 118 1.91 -22.26 -10.53
C GLY A 118 0.86 -23.31 -10.77
N THR A 119 0.45 -23.96 -9.68
CA THR A 119 -0.68 -24.88 -9.68
C THR A 119 -2.00 -24.11 -9.76
N LEU A 120 -3.03 -24.73 -10.33
CA LEU A 120 -4.40 -24.22 -10.24
C LEU A 120 -4.91 -24.26 -8.80
N ARG A 121 -6.04 -23.58 -8.55
CA ARG A 121 -6.71 -23.59 -7.24
C ARG A 121 -6.94 -25.03 -6.78
N SER A 122 -6.42 -25.36 -5.61
CA SER A 122 -6.58 -26.67 -4.96
C SER A 122 -6.80 -26.46 -3.47
N THR A 123 -7.64 -27.31 -2.87
CA THR A 123 -7.94 -27.29 -1.44
C THR A 123 -6.82 -27.91 -0.59
N ASN A 124 -5.88 -28.63 -1.21
CA ASN A 124 -4.91 -29.45 -0.48
C ASN A 124 -3.48 -28.89 -0.55
N GLN A 125 -3.12 -28.21 -1.65
CA GLN A 125 -1.77 -27.67 -1.83
C GLN A 125 -1.72 -26.56 -2.88
N SER A 126 -0.70 -25.72 -2.81
CA SER A 126 -0.37 -24.72 -3.81
C SER A 126 1.14 -24.67 -4.02
N VAL A 127 1.62 -24.80 -5.26
CA VAL A 127 3.05 -24.72 -5.58
C VAL A 127 3.24 -23.68 -6.68
N GLY A 128 4.29 -22.88 -6.56
CA GLY A 128 4.67 -21.87 -7.54
C GLY A 128 6.18 -21.75 -7.69
N ILE A 129 6.62 -21.44 -8.90
CA ILE A 129 8.00 -21.13 -9.26
C ILE A 129 7.97 -19.77 -9.94
N TYR A 130 8.96 -18.92 -9.65
CA TYR A 130 9.13 -17.67 -10.35
C TYR A 130 10.59 -17.39 -10.68
N PHE A 131 10.80 -16.64 -11.75
CA PHE A 131 12.07 -16.10 -12.19
C PHE A 131 11.86 -14.68 -12.68
N LYS A 132 12.73 -13.76 -12.29
CA LYS A 132 12.74 -12.36 -12.73
C LYS A 132 14.17 -11.98 -13.08
N HIS A 133 14.33 -11.35 -14.22
CA HIS A 133 15.58 -10.79 -14.70
C HIS A 133 15.32 -9.36 -15.20
N LEU A 134 16.09 -8.42 -14.68
CA LEU A 134 16.20 -7.06 -15.20
C LEU A 134 17.68 -6.71 -15.23
N SER A 135 18.18 -6.20 -16.33
CA SER A 135 19.55 -5.69 -16.37
C SER A 135 19.63 -4.44 -17.23
N SER A 136 20.70 -3.68 -17.10
CA SER A 136 20.99 -2.54 -17.96
C SER A 136 22.48 -2.46 -18.22
N SER A 137 22.86 -2.27 -19.48
CA SER A 137 24.26 -2.06 -19.90
C SER A 137 24.51 -0.65 -20.43
N GLY A 138 23.69 0.31 -19.98
CA GLY A 138 23.78 1.71 -20.37
C GLY A 138 25.04 2.41 -19.91
N LYS A 139 25.36 3.52 -20.56
CA LYS A 139 26.45 4.43 -20.15
C LYS A 139 25.89 5.79 -19.73
N ILE A 140 26.57 6.41 -18.77
CA ILE A 140 26.39 7.80 -18.35
C ILE A 140 27.65 8.58 -18.75
N LYS A 141 27.47 9.76 -19.35
CA LYS A 141 28.59 10.58 -19.84
C LYS A 141 29.48 11.01 -18.67
N ASN A 142 30.80 10.85 -18.83
CA ASN A 142 31.85 11.24 -17.87
C ASN A 142 31.91 10.43 -16.56
N TYR A 143 31.13 9.38 -16.39
CA TYR A 143 31.15 8.52 -15.19
C TYR A 143 31.63 7.12 -15.51
N GLY A 144 31.99 6.34 -14.48
CA GLY A 144 32.29 4.92 -14.61
C GLY A 144 31.12 4.12 -15.21
N TYR A 145 31.34 2.84 -15.52
CA TYR A 145 30.30 1.98 -16.12
C TYR A 145 29.16 1.70 -15.13
N PRO A 146 27.93 2.18 -15.36
CA PRO A 146 26.83 2.12 -14.38
C PRO A 146 25.91 0.91 -14.53
N GLY A 147 26.33 -0.12 -15.28
CA GLY A 147 25.47 -1.26 -15.57
C GLY A 147 25.03 -2.02 -14.31
N PHE A 148 23.87 -2.66 -14.36
CA PHE A 148 23.37 -3.48 -13.26
C PHE A 148 22.65 -4.73 -13.76
N SER A 149 22.49 -5.72 -12.89
CA SER A 149 21.69 -6.91 -13.15
C SER A 149 21.02 -7.41 -11.88
N ASP A 150 19.70 -7.44 -11.91
CA ASP A 150 18.82 -7.95 -10.87
C ASP A 150 18.20 -9.26 -11.31
N ASN A 151 18.54 -10.33 -10.61
CA ASN A 151 17.99 -11.66 -10.83
C ASN A 151 17.32 -12.11 -9.54
N ASN A 152 16.11 -12.64 -9.64
CA ASN A 152 15.41 -13.21 -8.51
C ASN A 152 14.68 -14.47 -8.98
N ALA A 153 15.00 -15.60 -8.38
CA ALA A 153 14.39 -16.88 -8.68
C ALA A 153 13.92 -17.52 -7.37
N GLY A 154 12.80 -18.22 -7.38
CA GLY A 154 12.35 -18.90 -6.17
C GLY A 154 11.24 -19.90 -6.41
N ILE A 155 11.07 -20.75 -5.41
CA ILE A 155 10.05 -21.78 -5.34
C ILE A 155 9.28 -21.56 -4.05
N GLN A 156 7.95 -21.61 -4.12
CA GLN A 156 7.05 -21.49 -2.99
C GLN A 156 6.05 -22.65 -2.99
N GLY A 157 5.79 -23.20 -1.82
CA GLY A 157 4.86 -24.31 -1.62
C GLY A 157 4.04 -24.12 -0.37
N GLN A 158 2.76 -24.43 -0.43
CA GLN A 158 1.86 -24.47 0.71
C GLN A 158 1.11 -25.80 0.73
N LYS A 159 1.02 -26.41 1.91
CA LYS A 159 0.18 -27.58 2.17
C LYS A 159 -0.92 -27.17 3.15
N PHE A 160 -2.16 -27.39 2.75
CA PHE A 160 -3.34 -27.09 3.56
C PHE A 160 -3.78 -28.36 4.29
N TYR A 161 -3.70 -28.33 5.61
CA TYR A 161 -4.36 -29.30 6.49
C TYR A 161 -5.69 -28.72 6.96
N LYS A 162 -6.53 -29.53 7.62
CA LYS A 162 -7.87 -29.10 8.05
C LYS A 162 -7.87 -27.81 8.88
N ASN A 163 -6.92 -27.69 9.82
CA ASN A 163 -6.82 -26.55 10.75
C ASN A 163 -5.42 -25.93 10.78
N HIS A 164 -4.53 -26.30 9.86
CA HIS A 164 -3.15 -25.81 9.83
C HIS A 164 -2.67 -25.65 8.40
N THR A 165 -1.72 -24.76 8.20
CA THR A 165 -1.04 -24.61 6.91
C THR A 165 0.46 -24.63 7.12
N LEU A 166 1.14 -25.44 6.31
CA LEU A 166 2.60 -25.46 6.23
C LEU A 166 3.00 -24.74 4.95
N SER A 167 3.84 -23.72 5.06
CA SER A 167 4.38 -22.93 3.95
C SER A 167 5.89 -23.07 3.90
N ALA A 168 6.43 -23.33 2.73
CA ALA A 168 7.87 -23.40 2.45
C ALA A 168 8.21 -22.47 1.29
N VAL A 169 9.27 -21.68 1.44
CA VAL A 169 9.77 -20.78 0.40
C VAL A 169 11.28 -20.93 0.33
N VAL A 170 11.82 -21.01 -0.87
CA VAL A 170 13.26 -20.93 -1.14
C VAL A 170 13.46 -19.91 -2.25
N ASP A 171 14.33 -18.94 -2.04
CA ASP A 171 14.65 -17.90 -3.02
C ASP A 171 16.15 -17.66 -3.17
N TYR A 172 16.54 -17.29 -4.38
CA TYR A 172 17.88 -16.88 -4.75
C TYR A 172 17.81 -15.52 -5.44
N LYS A 173 18.49 -14.53 -4.85
CA LYS A 173 18.61 -13.18 -5.38
C LYS A 173 20.06 -12.90 -5.72
N ARG A 174 20.29 -12.43 -6.95
CA ARG A 174 21.59 -11.99 -7.43
C ARG A 174 21.49 -10.57 -7.98
N ASN A 175 22.04 -9.63 -7.23
CA ASN A 175 22.14 -8.21 -7.59
C ASN A 175 23.59 -7.90 -7.97
N VAL A 176 23.82 -7.46 -9.20
CA VAL A 176 25.11 -6.98 -9.69
C VAL A 176 25.02 -5.49 -9.87
N VAL A 177 25.96 -4.76 -9.29
CA VAL A 177 26.12 -3.32 -9.42
C VAL A 177 27.57 -2.99 -9.69
N HIS A 178 27.82 -1.76 -10.12
CA HIS A 178 29.17 -1.25 -10.33
C HIS A 178 29.34 0.04 -9.53
N TYR A 179 30.50 0.23 -8.91
CA TYR A 179 30.83 1.44 -8.18
C TYR A 179 31.21 2.58 -9.14
N TYR A 180 30.24 3.04 -9.94
CA TYR A 180 30.49 4.01 -11.01
C TYR A 180 30.59 5.48 -10.56
N GLY A 181 30.47 5.74 -9.26
CA GLY A 181 30.39 7.08 -8.67
C GLY A 181 31.70 7.86 -8.64
N PHE A 182 32.41 7.89 -9.76
CA PHE A 182 33.64 8.65 -9.99
C PHE A 182 33.70 9.02 -11.47
N LYS A 183 34.52 10.03 -11.79
CA LYS A 183 34.78 10.43 -13.19
C LYS A 183 36.14 9.91 -13.61
N PRO A 184 36.24 9.01 -14.59
CA PRO A 184 37.53 8.38 -14.91
C PRO A 184 38.64 9.35 -15.34
N PHE A 185 38.29 10.51 -15.90
CA PHE A 185 39.25 11.56 -16.26
C PHE A 185 39.96 12.18 -15.04
N ASP A 186 39.36 12.11 -13.85
CA ASP A 186 39.97 12.62 -12.62
C ASP A 186 41.00 11.62 -12.05
N PHE A 187 41.04 10.39 -12.58
CA PHE A 187 41.82 9.25 -12.07
C PHE A 187 42.63 8.54 -13.16
N VAL A 188 43.13 9.29 -14.15
CA VAL A 188 43.87 8.74 -15.32
C VAL A 188 45.13 7.96 -14.91
N SER A 189 45.69 8.25 -13.73
CA SER A 189 46.85 7.54 -13.15
C SER A 189 46.54 6.16 -12.60
N ILE A 190 45.26 5.74 -12.56
CA ILE A 190 44.82 4.43 -12.06
C ILE A 190 44.48 3.54 -13.26
N PRO A 191 45.34 2.58 -13.65
CA PRO A 191 45.18 1.80 -14.89
C PRO A 191 43.84 1.06 -14.98
N ASP A 192 43.33 0.59 -13.85
CA ASP A 192 42.10 -0.20 -13.76
C ASP A 192 40.81 0.62 -13.56
N ALA A 193 40.89 1.96 -13.43
CA ALA A 193 39.71 2.79 -13.17
C ALA A 193 38.67 2.73 -14.32
N ASN A 194 39.10 2.44 -15.55
CA ASN A 194 38.21 2.28 -16.70
C ASN A 194 37.73 0.84 -16.91
N ASN A 195 38.28 -0.13 -16.17
CA ASN A 195 37.89 -1.52 -16.30
C ASN A 195 36.57 -1.77 -15.56
N LYS A 196 35.53 -2.21 -16.27
CA LYS A 196 34.22 -2.52 -15.64
C LYS A 196 34.34 -3.59 -14.56
N ASP A 197 35.26 -4.54 -14.70
CA ASP A 197 35.35 -5.66 -13.77
C ASP A 197 36.05 -5.28 -12.45
N SER A 198 36.87 -4.21 -12.44
CA SER A 198 37.52 -3.72 -11.21
C SER A 198 36.56 -3.01 -10.26
N ILE A 199 35.50 -2.40 -10.80
CA ILE A 199 34.48 -1.65 -10.05
C ILE A 199 33.21 -2.47 -9.81
N LYS A 200 33.21 -3.76 -10.14
CA LYS A 200 32.04 -4.64 -10.08
C LYS A 200 31.80 -5.18 -8.67
N GLN A 201 30.54 -5.21 -8.26
CA GLN A 201 30.06 -5.86 -7.05
C GLN A 201 28.90 -6.79 -7.40
N ARG A 202 28.80 -7.93 -6.71
CA ARG A 202 27.68 -8.86 -6.86
C ARG A 202 27.28 -9.39 -5.50
N PHE A 203 26.09 -9.05 -5.05
CA PHE A 203 25.45 -9.65 -3.90
C PHE A 203 24.66 -10.89 -4.34
N SER A 204 25.00 -12.05 -3.78
CA SER A 204 24.32 -13.33 -4.01
C SER A 204 23.71 -13.80 -2.70
N LYS A 205 22.38 -13.78 -2.61
CA LYS A 205 21.62 -14.19 -1.43
C LYS A 205 20.84 -15.45 -1.77
N ILE A 206 21.04 -16.52 -1.00
CA ILE A 206 20.17 -17.70 -0.99
C ILE A 206 19.44 -17.76 0.35
N GLY A 207 18.13 -17.96 0.32
CA GLY A 207 17.30 -17.94 1.51
C GLY A 207 16.23 -19.02 1.49
N GLY A 208 15.81 -19.42 2.69
CA GLY A 208 14.73 -20.36 2.91
C GLY A 208 13.87 -19.94 4.10
N GLN A 209 12.58 -20.20 4.01
CA GLN A 209 11.64 -20.01 5.11
C GLN A 209 10.68 -21.18 5.19
N LEU A 210 10.53 -21.74 6.38
CA LEU A 210 9.47 -22.68 6.75
C LEU A 210 8.54 -21.99 7.75
N LYS A 211 7.23 -22.01 7.49
CA LYS A 211 6.21 -21.43 8.37
C LYS A 211 5.08 -22.42 8.58
N PHE A 212 4.75 -22.71 9.84
CA PHE A 212 3.61 -23.53 10.24
C PHE A 212 2.66 -22.69 11.10
N PHE A 213 1.39 -22.60 10.70
CA PHE A 213 0.42 -21.78 11.42
C PHE A 213 -0.97 -22.41 11.46
N SER A 214 -1.72 -22.10 12.52
CA SER A 214 -3.10 -22.55 12.69
C SER A 214 -4.10 -21.72 11.88
N THR A 215 -5.14 -22.37 11.38
CA THR A 215 -6.25 -21.77 10.62
C THR A 215 -7.59 -22.16 11.24
N TYR A 216 -7.71 -22.01 12.56
CA TYR A 216 -8.96 -22.31 13.27
C TYR A 216 -10.05 -21.30 12.90
N ILE A 217 -11.25 -21.80 12.60
CA ILE A 217 -12.45 -20.97 12.42
C ILE A 217 -13.00 -20.53 13.79
N ASP A 218 -12.82 -21.38 14.80
CA ASP A 218 -13.26 -21.16 16.17
C ASP A 218 -12.27 -20.28 16.92
N SER A 219 -12.74 -19.11 17.36
CA SER A 219 -11.94 -18.11 18.08
C SER A 219 -11.51 -18.54 19.48
N THR A 220 -12.07 -19.60 20.05
CA THR A 220 -11.71 -20.07 21.41
C THR A 220 -10.42 -20.88 21.46
N LYS A 221 -9.93 -21.34 20.30
CA LYS A 221 -8.73 -22.16 20.18
C LYS A 221 -7.46 -21.33 20.32
N LEU A 222 -6.38 -21.99 20.75
CA LEU A 222 -5.05 -21.40 20.83
C LEU A 222 -4.47 -21.26 19.42
N ASN A 223 -4.42 -20.03 18.94
CA ASN A 223 -3.77 -19.70 17.68
C ASN A 223 -2.25 -19.75 17.87
N HIS A 224 -1.56 -20.24 16.86
CA HIS A 224 -0.10 -20.31 16.86
C HIS A 224 0.47 -20.20 15.45
N SER A 225 1.63 -19.57 15.35
CA SER A 225 2.40 -19.42 14.13
C SER A 225 3.89 -19.52 14.45
N PHE A 226 4.56 -20.49 13.86
CA PHE A 226 6.00 -20.70 14.00
C PHE A 226 6.66 -20.56 12.63
N ALA A 227 7.74 -19.80 12.55
CA ALA A 227 8.54 -19.65 11.34
C ALA A 227 10.02 -19.79 11.65
N VAL A 228 10.72 -20.56 10.83
CA VAL A 228 12.19 -20.63 10.79
C VAL A 228 12.64 -20.03 9.47
N LYS A 229 13.61 -19.13 9.52
CA LYS A 229 14.20 -18.46 8.37
C LYS A 229 15.70 -18.69 8.39
N TYR A 230 16.27 -18.91 7.22
CA TYR A 230 17.71 -18.93 7.02
C TYR A 230 18.05 -18.16 5.75
N PHE A 231 19.13 -17.40 5.75
CA PHE A 231 19.74 -16.99 4.50
C PHE A 231 21.26 -16.90 4.63
N ASN A 232 21.92 -17.08 3.49
CA ASN A 232 23.32 -16.78 3.31
C ASN A 232 23.46 -15.72 2.21
N LEU A 233 24.21 -14.67 2.51
CA LEU A 233 24.64 -13.64 1.56
C LEU A 233 26.14 -13.82 1.33
N SER A 234 26.57 -13.73 0.07
CA SER A 234 27.97 -13.65 -0.32
C SER A 234 28.18 -12.56 -1.37
N ASP A 235 29.34 -11.89 -1.34
CA ASP A 235 29.68 -10.85 -2.31
C ASP A 235 30.94 -11.18 -3.17
N LEU A 236 31.47 -10.22 -3.93
CA LEU A 236 32.75 -10.39 -4.68
C LEU A 236 33.99 -9.97 -3.89
N PHE A 237 33.83 -9.32 -2.74
CA PHE A 237 34.93 -8.85 -1.88
C PHE A 237 35.14 -9.77 -0.66
N ASP A 238 34.69 -11.02 -0.76
CA ASP A 238 34.79 -12.07 0.27
C ASP A 238 34.04 -11.72 1.57
N ALA A 239 32.98 -10.92 1.48
CA ALA A 239 32.02 -10.70 2.54
C ALA A 239 30.93 -11.76 2.51
N THR A 240 30.65 -12.37 3.66
CA THR A 240 29.57 -13.34 3.86
C THR A 240 28.75 -12.98 5.08
N GLU A 241 27.43 -13.11 4.99
CA GLU A 241 26.49 -12.91 6.08
C GLU A 241 25.54 -14.12 6.15
N ASP A 242 25.63 -14.87 7.24
CA ASP A 242 24.71 -15.94 7.60
C ASP A 242 23.69 -15.43 8.58
N TYR A 243 22.41 -15.72 8.33
CA TYR A 243 21.31 -15.37 9.21
C TYR A 243 20.47 -16.60 9.55
N ILE A 244 20.16 -16.78 10.83
CA ILE A 244 19.17 -17.73 11.32
C ILE A 244 18.13 -16.96 12.12
N GLY A 245 16.87 -17.11 11.73
CA GLY A 245 15.71 -16.47 12.36
C GLY A 245 14.68 -17.49 12.85
N PHE A 246 14.13 -17.25 14.03
CA PHE A 246 12.95 -17.94 14.54
C PHE A 246 11.90 -16.91 14.94
N ASN A 247 10.66 -17.08 14.50
CA ASN A 247 9.51 -16.27 14.91
C ASN A 247 8.42 -17.21 15.43
N GLY A 248 8.01 -17.05 16.68
CA GLY A 248 6.91 -17.78 17.30
C GLY A 248 5.87 -16.81 17.83
N GLU A 249 4.63 -16.99 17.43
CA GLU A 249 3.48 -16.23 17.89
C GLU A 249 2.45 -17.20 18.43
N ILE A 250 1.96 -16.95 19.64
CA ILE A 250 0.91 -17.73 20.28
C ILE A 250 -0.07 -16.75 20.89
N ASP A 251 -1.34 -16.87 20.56
CA ASP A 251 -2.39 -16.01 21.10
C ASP A 251 -3.69 -16.79 21.37
N LYS A 252 -4.45 -16.31 22.36
CA LYS A 252 -5.72 -16.92 22.76
C LYS A 252 -6.72 -15.84 23.12
N ASN A 253 -7.93 -15.97 22.61
CA ASN A 253 -9.05 -15.17 23.08
C ASN A 253 -9.46 -15.60 24.49
N ILE A 254 -9.55 -14.63 25.38
CA ILE A 254 -9.97 -14.79 26.76
C ILE A 254 -11.22 -13.94 27.01
N SER A 255 -11.91 -14.19 28.13
CA SER A 255 -13.11 -13.44 28.52
C SER A 255 -13.06 -13.16 30.02
N VAL A 256 -12.05 -12.39 30.46
CA VAL A 256 -11.76 -12.15 31.89
C VAL A 256 -12.36 -10.82 32.35
N LEU A 257 -12.25 -9.78 31.53
CA LEU A 257 -12.92 -8.51 31.75
C LEU A 257 -14.40 -8.69 31.37
N GLY A 258 -15.33 -8.10 32.12
CA GLY A 258 -16.77 -8.35 31.96
C GLY A 258 -17.30 -8.18 30.52
N LYS A 259 -18.55 -8.61 30.28
CA LYS A 259 -19.17 -8.69 28.94
C LYS A 259 -19.11 -7.40 28.09
N SER A 260 -18.90 -6.24 28.71
CA SER A 260 -18.74 -4.96 28.00
C SER A 260 -17.43 -4.85 27.23
N VAL A 261 -16.40 -5.63 27.58
CA VAL A 261 -15.10 -5.68 26.90
C VAL A 261 -15.08 -6.89 25.97
N HIS A 262 -15.00 -6.63 24.67
CA HIS A 262 -15.04 -7.65 23.62
C HIS A 262 -13.64 -7.89 23.05
N ARG A 263 -13.45 -9.03 22.37
CA ARG A 263 -12.19 -9.39 21.68
C ARG A 263 -10.96 -9.28 22.57
N GLN A 264 -11.06 -9.77 23.81
CA GLN A 264 -9.90 -9.81 24.69
C GLN A 264 -9.00 -10.96 24.25
N ASN A 265 -7.73 -10.67 24.02
CA ASN A 265 -6.76 -11.61 23.52
C ASN A 265 -5.46 -11.42 24.30
N ILE A 266 -4.91 -12.52 24.78
CA ILE A 266 -3.58 -12.55 25.37
C ILE A 266 -2.67 -13.31 24.42
N GLY A 267 -1.50 -12.73 24.14
CA GLY A 267 -0.55 -13.29 23.21
C GLY A 267 0.89 -13.12 23.66
N LEU A 268 1.76 -13.91 23.07
CA LEU A 268 3.19 -13.90 23.27
C LEU A 268 3.88 -14.05 21.92
N ASN A 269 4.68 -13.05 21.57
CA ASN A 269 5.57 -13.11 20.41
C ASN A 269 7.00 -13.35 20.88
N ALA A 270 7.68 -14.31 20.28
CA ALA A 270 9.07 -14.63 20.52
C ALA A 270 9.83 -14.58 19.19
N ASP A 271 10.82 -13.71 19.10
CA ASP A 271 11.66 -13.58 17.92
C ASP A 271 13.13 -13.79 18.30
N VAL A 272 13.83 -14.62 17.55
CA VAL A 272 15.27 -14.81 17.68
C VAL A 272 15.89 -14.56 16.33
N ASP A 273 16.75 -13.57 16.26
CA ASP A 273 17.55 -13.26 15.07
C ASP A 273 19.02 -13.44 15.42
N TYR A 274 19.73 -14.31 14.73
CA TYR A 274 21.17 -14.50 14.87
C TYR A 274 21.86 -14.27 13.53
N TYR A 275 22.95 -13.52 13.57
CA TYR A 275 23.77 -13.19 12.41
C TYR A 275 25.23 -13.53 12.66
N ARG A 276 25.89 -13.97 11.60
CA ARG A 276 27.34 -14.14 11.52
C ARG A 276 27.83 -13.49 10.24
N ASP A 277 28.61 -12.44 10.40
CA ASP A 277 29.23 -11.71 9.31
C ASP A 277 30.74 -11.99 9.29
N VAL A 278 31.28 -12.30 8.12
CA VAL A 278 32.70 -12.53 7.92
C VAL A 278 33.12 -11.73 6.70
N ASN A 279 34.10 -10.84 6.87
CA ASN A 279 34.71 -10.06 5.80
C ASN A 279 36.23 -10.20 5.90
N LYS A 280 36.98 -9.64 4.94
CA LYS A 280 38.46 -9.67 4.93
C LYS A 280 39.13 -9.11 6.18
N ILE A 281 38.49 -8.12 6.80
CA ILE A 281 39.10 -7.34 7.89
C ILE A 281 38.62 -7.87 9.25
N ASN A 282 37.32 -8.16 9.38
CA ASN A 282 36.68 -8.50 10.66
C ASN A 282 35.67 -9.64 10.49
N SER A 283 35.46 -10.39 11.56
CA SER A 283 34.32 -11.29 11.76
C SER A 283 33.49 -10.74 12.92
N SER A 284 32.17 -10.68 12.76
CA SER A 284 31.23 -10.27 13.81
C SER A 284 30.13 -11.31 13.92
N ASN A 285 29.74 -11.64 15.15
CA ASN A 285 28.53 -12.39 15.41
C ASN A 285 27.63 -11.59 16.36
N GLY A 286 26.34 -11.77 16.23
CA GLY A 286 25.41 -11.06 17.09
C GLY A 286 23.98 -11.35 16.76
N GLY A 287 23.13 -11.27 17.77
CA GLY A 287 21.71 -11.49 17.61
C GLY A 287 20.84 -10.59 18.48
N VAL A 288 19.55 -10.65 18.23
CA VAL A 288 18.53 -10.09 19.12
C VAL A 288 17.54 -11.20 19.45
N VAL A 289 17.32 -11.42 20.74
CA VAL A 289 16.20 -12.24 21.23
C VAL A 289 15.15 -11.28 21.76
N ARG A 290 13.92 -11.35 21.24
CA ARG A 290 12.79 -10.50 21.65
C ARG A 290 11.67 -11.36 22.19
N LEU A 291 11.12 -10.95 23.31
CA LEU A 291 9.92 -11.53 23.90
C LEU A 291 8.91 -10.41 24.13
N THR A 292 7.74 -10.52 23.50
CA THR A 292 6.70 -9.49 23.52
C THR A 292 5.38 -10.10 23.99
N PRO A 293 5.18 -10.27 25.31
CA PRO A 293 3.85 -10.51 25.86
C PRO A 293 2.97 -9.31 25.59
N HIS A 294 1.73 -9.56 25.18
CA HIS A 294 0.77 -8.51 24.90
C HIS A 294 -0.65 -8.93 25.27
N PHE A 295 -1.46 -7.94 25.58
CA PHE A 295 -2.89 -8.07 25.81
C PHE A 295 -3.61 -7.04 24.96
N SER A 296 -4.51 -7.51 24.09
CA SER A 296 -5.36 -6.64 23.29
C SER A 296 -6.82 -6.81 23.67
N ALA A 297 -7.58 -5.73 23.63
CA ALA A 297 -9.01 -5.74 23.89
C ALA A 297 -9.73 -4.57 23.21
N ALA A 298 -11.05 -4.69 23.10
CA ALA A 298 -11.92 -3.65 22.58
C ALA A 298 -13.04 -3.32 23.58
N TYR A 299 -13.20 -2.05 23.89
CA TYR A 299 -14.29 -1.53 24.73
C TYR A 299 -15.04 -0.43 23.97
N ASN A 300 -16.28 -0.73 23.56
CA ASN A 300 -17.08 0.15 22.72
C ASN A 300 -16.32 0.60 21.45
N VAL A 301 -15.97 1.88 21.36
CA VAL A 301 -15.21 2.48 20.25
C VAL A 301 -13.69 2.42 20.42
N LEU A 302 -13.20 2.13 21.62
CA LEU A 302 -11.78 2.05 21.96
C LEU A 302 -11.26 0.63 21.70
N LYS A 303 -10.13 0.53 21.00
CA LYS A 303 -9.32 -0.68 20.89
C LYS A 303 -7.93 -0.38 21.40
N PHE A 304 -7.36 -1.28 22.18
CA PHE A 304 -6.01 -1.11 22.70
C PHE A 304 -5.24 -2.44 22.68
N ASN A 305 -3.93 -2.32 22.58
CA ASN A 305 -2.94 -3.38 22.75
C ASN A 305 -1.91 -2.87 23.75
N LEU A 306 -1.71 -3.62 24.83
CA LEU A 306 -0.75 -3.32 25.88
C LEU A 306 0.25 -4.47 25.91
N GLY A 307 1.49 -4.19 25.56
CA GLY A 307 2.58 -5.14 25.58
C GLY A 307 3.86 -4.53 26.09
N VAL A 308 4.83 -5.41 26.32
CA VAL A 308 6.19 -5.05 26.71
C VAL A 308 7.13 -5.81 25.80
N ASN A 309 8.03 -5.12 25.11
CA ASN A 309 9.06 -5.75 24.30
C ASN A 309 10.34 -5.86 25.12
N ALA A 310 10.65 -7.08 25.58
CA ALA A 310 11.91 -7.41 26.23
C ALA A 310 12.90 -7.93 25.18
N SER A 311 13.92 -7.13 24.85
CA SER A 311 14.94 -7.44 23.84
C SER A 311 16.31 -7.66 24.48
N ILE A 312 16.94 -8.81 24.26
CA ILE A 312 18.31 -9.11 24.66
C ILE A 312 19.21 -8.94 23.45
N LYS A 313 20.21 -8.04 23.54
CA LYS A 313 21.31 -7.96 22.57
C LYS A 313 22.25 -9.13 22.84
N ALA A 314 22.19 -10.17 22.01
CA ALA A 314 23.01 -11.38 22.16
C ALA A 314 24.37 -11.21 21.44
N CYS A 315 25.29 -10.52 22.12
CA CYS A 315 26.68 -10.30 21.71
C CYS A 315 27.61 -10.56 22.92
N ASP A 316 28.92 -10.28 22.78
CA ASP A 316 29.94 -10.43 23.83
C ASP A 316 29.49 -9.89 25.20
N ASN A 317 28.82 -8.74 25.22
CA ASN A 317 28.12 -8.20 26.40
C ASN A 317 26.61 -8.23 26.17
N SER A 318 25.96 -9.23 26.77
CA SER A 318 24.50 -9.36 26.69
C SER A 318 23.80 -8.42 27.64
N LEU A 319 23.02 -7.48 27.08
CA LEU A 319 22.23 -6.49 27.82
C LEU A 319 20.75 -6.67 27.50
N LEU A 320 19.93 -6.66 28.56
CA LEU A 320 18.48 -6.65 28.46
C LEU A 320 17.99 -5.20 28.29
N TYR A 321 17.20 -4.98 27.25
CA TYR A 321 16.49 -3.74 27.00
C TYR A 321 14.99 -4.01 27.09
N VAL A 322 14.26 -3.12 27.74
CA VAL A 322 12.81 -3.22 27.89
C VAL A 322 12.17 -2.00 27.27
N TYR A 323 11.27 -2.23 26.32
CA TYR A 323 10.53 -1.18 25.62
C TYR A 323 9.03 -1.32 25.87
N PRO A 324 8.29 -0.21 25.94
CA PRO A 324 6.84 -0.27 25.86
C PRO A 324 6.41 -0.78 24.48
N ASP A 325 5.28 -1.49 24.41
CA ASP A 325 4.56 -1.78 23.16
C ASP A 325 3.08 -1.49 23.37
N VAL A 326 2.72 -0.22 23.33
CA VAL A 326 1.36 0.26 23.60
C VAL A 326 0.78 0.84 22.32
N ASN A 327 -0.34 0.31 21.86
CA ASN A 327 -1.09 0.84 20.72
C ASN A 327 -2.55 1.05 21.11
N PHE A 328 -3.15 2.17 20.74
CA PHE A 328 -4.58 2.39 20.94
C PHE A 328 -5.21 3.05 19.71
N SER A 329 -6.51 2.83 19.54
CA SER A 329 -7.30 3.48 18.51
C SER A 329 -8.73 3.69 18.99
N ILE A 330 -9.31 4.84 18.63
CA ILE A 330 -10.66 5.23 18.98
C ILE A 330 -11.41 5.48 17.67
N ASN A 331 -12.46 4.70 17.44
CA ASN A 331 -13.35 4.91 16.31
C ASN A 331 -14.40 5.96 16.68
N ILE A 332 -14.22 7.21 16.24
CA ILE A 332 -15.06 8.33 16.64
C ILE A 332 -16.44 8.25 15.96
N TYR A 333 -16.48 7.88 14.68
CA TYR A 333 -17.71 7.85 13.89
C TYR A 333 -17.61 6.83 12.75
N ASP A 334 -18.39 5.75 12.80
CA ASP A 334 -18.62 4.75 11.73
C ASP A 334 -17.36 4.31 10.93
N ASN A 335 -16.17 4.29 11.55
CA ASN A 335 -14.87 4.09 10.91
C ASN A 335 -14.47 5.15 9.85
N ILE A 336 -15.21 6.26 9.76
CA ILE A 336 -14.88 7.44 8.95
C ILE A 336 -13.70 8.19 9.57
N PHE A 337 -13.63 8.23 10.91
CA PHE A 337 -12.54 8.85 11.66
C PHE A 337 -12.05 7.95 12.80
N ILE A 338 -10.80 7.52 12.69
CA ILE A 338 -10.09 6.69 13.66
C ILE A 338 -8.88 7.47 14.15
N LEU A 339 -8.95 7.95 15.39
CA LEU A 339 -7.78 8.49 16.09
C LEU A 339 -6.95 7.32 16.60
N TYR A 340 -5.63 7.35 16.43
CA TYR A 340 -4.75 6.30 16.92
C TYR A 340 -3.48 6.87 17.54
N GLY A 341 -2.90 6.10 18.45
CA GLY A 341 -1.61 6.40 19.07
C GLY A 341 -0.82 5.13 19.33
N ALA A 342 0.49 5.26 19.32
CA ALA A 342 1.45 4.19 19.55
C ALA A 342 2.62 4.72 20.38
N PHE A 343 3.05 3.95 21.37
CA PHE A 343 4.24 4.19 22.16
C PHE A 343 5.05 2.90 22.18
N THR A 344 6.10 2.88 21.36
CA THR A 344 6.89 1.68 21.09
C THR A 344 8.38 1.95 21.23
N GLY A 345 9.18 0.88 21.24
CA GLY A 345 10.63 0.92 21.10
C GLY A 345 11.13 -0.40 20.54
N GLU A 346 12.32 -0.38 19.95
CA GLU A 346 12.90 -1.58 19.33
C GLU A 346 14.42 -1.54 19.29
N MET A 347 15.01 -2.73 19.40
CA MET A 347 16.43 -2.97 19.11
C MET A 347 16.53 -3.65 17.74
N LYS A 348 17.30 -3.07 16.83
CA LYS A 348 17.50 -3.59 15.47
C LYS A 348 19.00 -3.69 15.17
N ARG A 349 19.43 -4.83 14.63
CA ARG A 349 20.79 -4.98 14.08
C ARG A 349 20.85 -4.41 12.66
N ASN A 350 21.85 -3.60 12.33
CA ASN A 350 22.03 -3.04 10.98
C ASN A 350 22.93 -3.98 10.16
N ASN A 351 22.33 -4.89 9.40
CA ASN A 351 23.07 -5.95 8.70
C ASN A 351 23.54 -5.51 7.30
N ILE A 352 24.49 -6.23 6.70
CA ILE A 352 25.04 -5.94 5.36
C ILE A 352 23.92 -5.97 4.32
N ILE A 353 23.01 -6.95 4.38
CA ILE A 353 21.90 -7.01 3.42
C ILE A 353 21.01 -5.77 3.49
N ASP A 354 20.63 -5.34 4.69
CA ASP A 354 19.72 -4.20 4.88
C ASP A 354 20.39 -2.90 4.40
N LEU A 355 21.68 -2.73 4.72
CA LEU A 355 22.47 -1.58 4.30
C LEU A 355 22.70 -1.57 2.78
N SER A 356 22.92 -2.73 2.15
CA SER A 356 23.09 -2.85 0.69
C SER A 356 21.80 -2.60 -0.09
N VAL A 357 20.65 -2.90 0.49
CA VAL A 357 19.34 -2.60 -0.11
C VAL A 357 19.03 -1.11 -0.03
N GLU A 358 19.40 -0.44 1.07
CA GLU A 358 19.24 1.01 1.18
C GLU A 358 20.22 1.75 0.25
N ASN A 359 21.51 1.38 0.30
CA ASN A 359 22.55 1.91 -0.57
C ASN A 359 23.37 0.77 -1.20
N PRO A 360 23.18 0.45 -2.48
CA PRO A 360 23.91 -0.64 -3.14
C PRO A 360 25.40 -0.35 -3.35
N PHE A 361 25.85 0.90 -3.10
CA PHE A 361 27.23 1.34 -3.32
C PHE A 361 28.08 1.30 -2.04
N ILE A 362 27.67 0.55 -1.03
CA ILE A 362 28.46 0.34 0.17
C ILE A 362 29.72 -0.50 -0.09
N ASN A 363 30.78 -0.19 0.64
CA ASN A 363 31.85 -1.14 0.96
C ASN A 363 31.25 -2.22 1.86
N THR A 364 31.64 -3.48 1.73
CA THR A 364 31.12 -4.56 2.59
C THR A 364 31.91 -4.73 3.88
N SER A 365 33.11 -4.15 3.95
CA SER A 365 33.90 -4.04 5.20
C SER A 365 33.37 -2.91 6.08
N LEU A 366 32.16 -3.07 6.64
CA LEU A 366 31.48 -2.05 7.45
C LEU A 366 31.60 -2.31 8.95
N PRO A 367 31.58 -1.23 9.77
CA PRO A 367 31.28 -1.37 11.19
C PRO A 367 29.80 -1.72 11.36
N ILE A 368 29.50 -2.99 11.64
CA ILE A 368 28.13 -3.46 11.90
C ILE A 368 27.81 -3.24 13.38
N ASP A 369 26.71 -2.53 13.67
CA ASP A 369 26.22 -2.32 15.03
C ASP A 369 24.69 -2.31 15.08
N PHE A 370 24.15 -2.21 16.29
CA PHE A 370 22.72 -2.21 16.58
C PHE A 370 22.21 -0.77 16.75
N SER A 371 21.11 -0.46 16.07
CA SER A 371 20.29 0.72 16.31
C SER A 371 19.34 0.43 17.47
N ASN A 372 19.30 1.32 18.45
CA ASN A 372 18.37 1.25 19.58
C ASN A 372 17.37 2.41 19.51
N THR A 373 16.15 2.12 19.06
CA THR A 373 15.03 3.06 19.15
C THR A 373 14.45 3.01 20.56
N LYS A 374 14.99 3.85 21.45
CA LYS A 374 14.60 3.92 22.87
C LYS A 374 13.12 4.22 23.04
N THR A 375 12.61 5.12 22.20
CA THR A 375 11.24 5.61 22.30
C THR A 375 10.79 6.09 20.93
N LYS A 376 9.64 5.61 20.51
CA LYS A 376 8.88 6.10 19.38
C LYS A 376 7.45 6.38 19.84
N VAL A 377 7.11 7.66 19.93
CA VAL A 377 5.74 8.12 20.17
C VAL A 377 5.17 8.52 18.83
N ALA A 378 4.11 7.84 18.40
CA ALA A 378 3.41 8.15 17.16
C ALA A 378 1.92 8.33 17.43
N GLY A 379 1.29 9.25 16.71
CA GLY A 379 -0.14 9.49 16.78
C GLY A 379 -0.65 10.03 15.46
N GLY A 380 -1.93 9.83 15.20
CA GLY A 380 -2.51 10.26 13.94
C GLY A 380 -3.99 10.01 13.89
N PHE A 381 -4.60 10.46 12.81
CA PHE A 381 -6.00 10.20 12.50
C PHE A 381 -6.08 9.66 11.07
N LYS A 382 -6.87 8.60 10.91
CA LYS A 382 -7.09 7.94 9.63
C LYS A 382 -8.54 7.61 9.45
N GLY A 383 -8.97 7.41 8.22
CA GLY A 383 -10.30 6.88 7.96
C GLY A 383 -10.77 7.16 6.55
N SER A 384 -12.08 7.07 6.34
CA SER A 384 -12.70 7.12 5.03
C SER A 384 -13.78 8.19 4.96
N ILE A 385 -13.47 9.34 4.33
CA ILE A 385 -14.41 10.46 4.15
C ILE A 385 -15.61 10.05 3.29
N SER A 386 -15.40 9.14 2.34
CA SER A 386 -16.45 8.52 1.52
C SER A 386 -16.09 7.08 1.20
N SER A 387 -17.00 6.34 0.56
CA SER A 387 -16.73 4.97 0.07
C SER A 387 -15.57 4.89 -0.94
N ASN A 388 -15.12 6.03 -1.48
CA ASN A 388 -14.05 6.11 -2.46
C ASN A 388 -12.84 6.93 -2.00
N ILE A 389 -12.88 7.59 -0.84
CA ILE A 389 -11.79 8.45 -0.36
C ILE A 389 -11.39 8.00 1.05
N SER A 390 -10.14 7.60 1.21
CA SER A 390 -9.51 7.40 2.51
C SER A 390 -8.34 8.35 2.69
N PHE A 391 -8.02 8.64 3.95
CA PHE A 391 -6.88 9.46 4.32
C PHE A 391 -6.20 8.90 5.56
N ASN A 392 -4.95 9.30 5.76
CA ASN A 392 -4.18 9.04 6.96
C ASN A 392 -3.26 10.24 7.21
N ALA A 393 -3.28 10.82 8.39
CA ALA A 393 -2.35 11.86 8.80
C ALA A 393 -1.68 11.44 10.11
N HIS A 394 -0.36 11.58 10.19
CA HIS A 394 0.42 11.12 11.33
C HIS A 394 1.52 12.10 11.74
N LEU A 395 1.86 12.04 13.01
CA LEU A 395 3.00 12.69 13.63
C LEU A 395 3.71 11.65 14.49
N SER A 396 5.04 11.61 14.41
CA SER A 396 5.85 10.76 15.29
C SER A 396 7.14 11.43 15.70
N ARG A 397 7.57 11.14 16.93
CA ARG A 397 8.88 11.50 17.47
C ARG A 397 9.60 10.22 17.87
N SER A 398 10.79 10.00 17.31
CA SER A 398 11.64 8.85 17.58
C SER A 398 12.98 9.29 18.15
N VAL A 399 13.42 8.69 19.25
CA VAL A 399 14.77 8.85 19.79
C VAL A 399 15.54 7.56 19.49
N VAL A 400 16.50 7.66 18.58
CA VAL A 400 17.27 6.54 18.04
C VAL A 400 18.73 6.70 18.43
N ASN A 401 19.24 5.75 19.19
CA ASN A 401 20.65 5.61 19.45
C ASN A 401 21.31 4.78 18.34
N ASN A 402 22.52 5.17 17.94
CA ASN A 402 23.30 4.54 16.87
C ASN A 402 22.51 4.39 15.56
N MET A 403 21.96 5.49 15.04
CA MET A 403 21.33 5.53 13.73
C MET A 403 22.41 5.44 12.62
N PRO A 404 22.32 4.50 11.66
CA PRO A 404 23.28 4.40 10.57
C PRO A 404 23.14 5.56 9.57
N LEU A 405 24.26 6.18 9.23
CA LEU A 405 24.39 7.22 8.21
C LEU A 405 25.45 6.82 7.19
N PHE A 406 25.16 7.02 5.90
CA PHE A 406 26.09 6.71 4.82
C PHE A 406 26.98 7.90 4.50
N ILE A 407 28.29 7.65 4.44
CA ILE A 407 29.30 8.63 4.03
C ILE A 407 30.21 8.02 2.96
N ASN A 408 30.78 8.84 2.08
CA ASN A 408 31.78 8.37 1.12
C ASN A 408 33.01 7.85 1.87
N ASP A 409 33.50 6.67 1.48
CA ASP A 409 34.67 6.04 2.04
C ASP A 409 35.95 6.65 1.42
N THR A 410 36.61 7.51 2.20
CA THR A 410 37.84 8.22 1.80
C THR A 410 39.09 7.33 1.84
N THR A 411 38.98 6.08 2.28
CA THR A 411 40.11 5.12 2.27
C THR A 411 40.27 4.46 0.91
N THR A 412 39.25 4.56 0.04
CA THR A 412 39.28 3.98 -1.30
C THR A 412 39.89 4.94 -2.32
N THR A 413 40.76 4.46 -3.21
CA THR A 413 41.48 5.31 -4.18
C THR A 413 40.54 6.12 -5.09
N LEU A 414 39.35 5.58 -5.39
CA LEU A 414 38.35 6.21 -6.27
C LEU A 414 37.27 7.01 -5.51
N ASN A 415 37.24 6.97 -4.17
CA ASN A 415 36.20 7.59 -3.33
C ASN A 415 34.76 7.26 -3.77
N ASN A 416 34.57 6.08 -4.38
CA ASN A 416 33.34 5.65 -5.03
C ASN A 416 32.58 4.59 -4.22
N LYS A 417 32.98 4.31 -2.98
CA LYS A 417 32.23 3.41 -2.08
C LYS A 417 31.69 4.20 -0.89
N PHE A 418 30.69 3.65 -0.23
CA PHE A 418 30.15 4.21 1.01
C PHE A 418 30.53 3.34 2.22
N THR A 419 30.85 3.99 3.33
CA THR A 419 30.90 3.34 4.64
C THR A 419 29.74 3.86 5.50
N VAL A 420 29.55 3.23 6.66
CA VAL A 420 28.49 3.58 7.61
C VAL A 420 29.12 4.13 8.88
N ILE A 421 28.58 5.24 9.36
CA ILE A 421 28.85 5.79 10.69
C ILE A 421 27.56 5.80 11.50
N TYR A 422 27.68 5.87 12.81
CA TYR A 422 26.54 5.87 13.72
C TYR A 422 26.51 7.15 14.53
N ASP A 423 25.32 7.76 14.62
CA ASP A 423 25.08 8.88 15.53
C ASP A 423 23.75 8.73 16.25
N ASN A 424 23.62 9.38 17.41
CA ASN A 424 22.36 9.46 18.13
C ASN A 424 21.49 10.56 17.52
N ALA A 425 20.24 10.21 17.23
CA ALA A 425 19.32 11.04 16.48
C ALA A 425 17.96 11.14 17.15
N GLU A 426 17.40 12.35 17.19
CA GLU A 426 15.98 12.54 17.38
C GLU A 426 15.33 12.87 16.02
N ILE A 427 14.27 12.15 15.68
CA ILE A 427 13.59 12.25 14.39
C ILE A 427 12.14 12.64 14.64
N ILE A 428 11.73 13.78 14.09
CA ILE A 428 10.33 14.17 13.98
C ILE A 428 9.87 13.85 12.56
N ASN A 429 8.82 13.04 12.42
CA ASN A 429 8.18 12.76 11.14
C ASN A 429 6.72 13.20 11.19
N THR A 430 6.32 14.07 10.26
CA THR A 430 4.91 14.43 10.02
C THR A 430 4.54 14.02 8.60
N GLY A 431 3.44 13.31 8.43
CA GLY A 431 3.03 12.86 7.11
C GLY A 431 1.53 12.84 6.91
N ALA A 432 1.13 12.87 5.64
CA ALA A 432 -0.25 12.75 5.21
C ALA A 432 -0.33 11.90 3.94
N GLU A 433 -1.35 11.04 3.87
CA GLU A 433 -1.69 10.22 2.72
C GLU A 433 -3.17 10.38 2.41
N ILE A 434 -3.50 10.54 1.13
CA ILE A 434 -4.86 10.55 0.61
C ILE A 434 -4.94 9.51 -0.51
N THR A 435 -5.92 8.62 -0.42
CA THR A 435 -6.22 7.63 -1.44
C THR A 435 -7.63 7.84 -1.98
N TYR A 436 -7.75 8.01 -3.29
CA TYR A 436 -9.02 7.96 -4.01
C TYR A 436 -9.11 6.67 -4.81
N GLN A 437 -10.09 5.82 -4.53
CA GLN A 437 -10.31 4.58 -5.27
C GLN A 437 -11.78 4.43 -5.67
N LYS A 438 -12.03 4.41 -6.98
CA LYS A 438 -13.36 4.16 -7.56
C LYS A 438 -13.37 2.80 -8.25
N ALA A 439 -13.89 1.80 -7.53
CA ALA A 439 -13.94 0.40 -7.95
C ALA A 439 -12.56 -0.06 -8.47
N GLU A 440 -12.52 -0.82 -9.56
CA GLU A 440 -11.30 -1.22 -10.26
C GLU A 440 -10.89 -0.25 -11.38
N LYS A 441 -11.60 0.89 -11.53
CA LYS A 441 -11.43 1.81 -12.65
C LYS A 441 -10.34 2.86 -12.41
N ILE A 442 -10.32 3.47 -11.21
CA ILE A 442 -9.41 4.57 -10.89
C ILE A 442 -8.85 4.37 -9.49
N LYS A 443 -7.53 4.48 -9.33
CA LYS A 443 -6.86 4.54 -8.04
C LYS A 443 -5.82 5.65 -8.05
N ILE A 444 -5.93 6.59 -7.13
CA ILE A 444 -5.00 7.71 -6.94
C ILE A 444 -4.50 7.65 -5.50
N ILE A 445 -3.21 7.75 -5.31
CA ILE A 445 -2.57 7.85 -3.99
C ILE A 445 -1.65 9.07 -4.03
N LEU A 446 -1.78 9.94 -3.05
CA LEU A 446 -0.84 11.02 -2.78
C LEU A 446 -0.35 10.85 -1.34
N SER A 447 0.95 10.64 -1.15
CA SER A 447 1.58 10.59 0.17
C SER A 447 2.69 11.65 0.26
N SER A 448 2.80 12.28 1.42
CA SER A 448 3.84 13.27 1.71
C SER A 448 4.33 13.06 3.12
N ASP A 449 5.65 12.93 3.28
CA ASP A 449 6.33 12.88 4.56
C ASP A 449 7.29 14.07 4.69
N TYR A 450 7.33 14.67 5.87
CA TYR A 450 8.29 15.68 6.28
C TYR A 450 9.07 15.17 7.50
N TYR A 451 10.37 15.04 7.34
CA TYR A 451 11.31 14.62 8.36
C TYR A 451 12.12 15.81 8.86
N HIS A 452 12.35 15.85 10.15
CA HIS A 452 13.32 16.72 10.78
C HIS A 452 14.23 15.91 11.68
N TYR A 453 15.54 16.13 11.55
CA TYR A 453 16.57 15.31 12.17
C TYR A 453 17.43 16.17 13.10
N TYR A 454 17.46 15.84 14.38
CA TYR A 454 18.39 16.42 15.35
C TYR A 454 19.50 15.42 15.63
N MET A 455 20.70 15.71 15.13
CA MET A 455 21.90 14.90 15.32
C MET A 455 22.63 15.32 16.60
N SER A 456 23.30 14.37 17.25
CA SER A 456 24.02 14.65 18.50
C SER A 456 25.47 15.07 18.25
N ASN A 457 26.14 14.43 17.29
CA ASN A 457 27.56 14.68 17.01
C ASN A 457 27.79 15.09 15.55
N GLU A 458 27.05 14.49 14.60
CA GLU A 458 27.18 14.82 13.19
C GLU A 458 26.47 16.15 12.87
N LEU A 459 27.01 16.90 11.91
CA LEU A 459 26.44 18.20 11.53
C LEU A 459 25.06 18.08 10.88
N GLU A 460 24.82 16.99 10.14
CA GLU A 460 23.63 16.77 9.34
C GLU A 460 23.32 15.27 9.24
N ALA A 461 22.05 14.93 8.98
CA ALA A 461 21.64 13.57 8.66
C ALA A 461 22.02 13.23 7.21
N TRP A 462 23.24 12.74 7.01
CA TRP A 462 23.83 12.50 5.69
C TRP A 462 22.93 11.64 4.78
N HIS A 463 22.71 12.13 3.55
CA HIS A 463 21.91 11.53 2.48
C HIS A 463 20.42 11.29 2.81
N LYS A 464 19.91 11.80 3.94
CA LYS A 464 18.49 11.72 4.28
C LYS A 464 17.77 12.98 3.78
N PRO A 465 16.70 12.85 2.96
CA PRO A 465 15.88 13.99 2.56
C PRO A 465 14.94 14.40 3.70
N TYR A 466 14.59 15.70 3.76
CA TYR A 466 13.60 16.23 4.69
C TYR A 466 12.17 16.13 4.16
N VAL A 467 11.95 16.03 2.85
CA VAL A 467 10.62 15.84 2.25
C VAL A 467 10.66 14.68 1.26
N ASP A 468 9.70 13.78 1.37
CA ASP A 468 9.42 12.71 0.39
C ASP A 468 7.93 12.79 -0.02
N VAL A 469 7.67 13.06 -1.29
CA VAL A 469 6.31 13.09 -1.85
C VAL A 469 6.20 12.02 -2.93
N LYS A 470 5.14 11.22 -2.84
CA LYS A 470 4.82 10.18 -3.84
C LYS A 470 3.41 10.39 -4.34
N PHE A 471 3.27 10.40 -5.65
CA PHE A 471 1.97 10.41 -6.32
C PHE A 471 1.88 9.19 -7.23
N SER A 472 0.83 8.39 -7.05
CA SER A 472 0.52 7.24 -7.90
C SER A 472 -0.88 7.38 -8.48
N PHE A 473 -0.98 7.24 -9.79
CA PHE A 473 -2.25 7.25 -10.52
C PHE A 473 -2.36 6.00 -11.37
N ASN A 474 -3.44 5.26 -11.21
CA ASN A 474 -3.76 4.08 -12.01
C ASN A 474 -5.17 4.24 -12.57
N TYR A 475 -5.28 4.14 -13.90
CA TYR A 475 -6.55 4.21 -14.61
C TYR A 475 -6.73 3.00 -15.51
N ASN A 476 -7.82 2.28 -15.32
CA ASN A 476 -8.19 1.11 -16.10
C ASN A 476 -9.42 1.43 -16.95
N LEU A 477 -9.20 1.64 -18.25
CA LEU A 477 -10.25 1.88 -19.22
C LEU A 477 -10.77 0.56 -19.78
N LYS A 478 -11.95 0.14 -19.31
CA LYS A 478 -12.69 -1.02 -19.81
C LYS A 478 -11.85 -2.33 -19.87
N ASN A 479 -10.91 -2.52 -18.94
CA ASN A 479 -9.98 -3.66 -18.93
C ASN A 479 -9.13 -3.81 -20.20
N LYS A 480 -9.02 -2.75 -21.01
CA LYS A 480 -8.28 -2.74 -22.28
C LYS A 480 -7.06 -1.82 -22.24
N ILE A 481 -7.20 -0.62 -21.69
CA ILE A 481 -6.09 0.34 -21.62
C ILE A 481 -5.84 0.66 -20.15
N ILE A 482 -4.61 0.40 -19.70
CA ILE A 482 -4.17 0.70 -18.35
C ILE A 482 -3.11 1.78 -18.44
N VAL A 483 -3.37 2.89 -17.78
CA VAL A 483 -2.44 4.00 -17.62
C VAL A 483 -1.97 3.99 -16.18
N LYS A 484 -0.65 3.98 -15.98
CA LYS A 484 0.00 4.06 -14.67
C LYS A 484 0.91 5.27 -14.68
N THR A 485 0.85 6.09 -13.65
CA THR A 485 1.74 7.23 -13.49
C THR A 485 2.28 7.23 -12.07
N GLU A 486 3.58 7.41 -11.94
CA GLU A 486 4.26 7.50 -10.65
C GLU A 486 5.17 8.72 -10.65
N VAL A 487 5.00 9.58 -9.65
CA VAL A 487 5.85 10.77 -9.45
C VAL A 487 6.48 10.68 -8.08
N TYR A 488 7.80 10.81 -8.04
CA TYR A 488 8.60 10.83 -6.82
C TYR A 488 9.28 12.19 -6.70
N ALA A 489 9.04 12.92 -5.61
CA ALA A 489 9.72 14.17 -5.33
C ALA A 489 10.47 14.06 -4.01
N LEU A 490 11.77 14.37 -4.04
CA LEU A 490 12.63 14.39 -2.86
C LEU A 490 13.20 15.79 -2.68
N SER A 491 13.23 16.28 -1.44
CA SER A 491 13.95 17.52 -1.12
C SER A 491 15.46 17.38 -1.36
N SER A 492 16.18 18.50 -1.28
CA SER A 492 17.63 18.44 -1.13
C SER A 492 18.03 17.65 0.11
N SER A 493 19.20 17.02 0.07
CA SER A 493 19.87 16.36 1.19
C SER A 493 21.32 16.81 1.28
N LYS A 494 22.00 16.49 2.38
CA LYS A 494 23.40 16.85 2.60
C LYS A 494 24.30 15.62 2.53
N ALA A 495 25.52 15.78 2.02
CA ALA A 495 26.55 14.73 2.05
C ALA A 495 27.79 15.23 2.79
N LYS A 496 28.44 14.35 3.57
CA LYS A 496 29.66 14.68 4.32
C LYS A 496 30.83 14.86 3.35
N THR A 497 31.62 15.90 3.55
CA THR A 497 32.89 16.11 2.84
C THR A 497 33.95 16.69 3.79
N TYR A 498 35.19 16.73 3.33
CA TYR A 498 36.31 17.27 4.08
C TYR A 498 36.98 18.37 3.25
N ILE A 499 37.20 19.52 3.87
CA ILE A 499 37.89 20.64 3.25
C ILE A 499 39.21 20.84 4.00
N THR A 500 40.31 20.87 3.25
CA THR A 500 41.62 21.25 3.79
C THR A 500 41.90 22.68 3.36
N ASN A 501 42.01 23.60 4.32
CA ASN A 501 42.40 24.98 4.05
C ASN A 501 43.93 25.06 4.01
N GLY A 502 44.51 25.79 3.05
CA GLY A 502 45.96 25.85 2.85
C GLY A 502 46.81 26.34 4.05
N PHE A 503 46.17 26.85 5.11
CA PHE A 503 46.80 27.29 6.36
C PHE A 503 46.70 26.28 7.52
N ASN A 504 45.79 25.29 7.44
CA ASN A 504 45.62 24.25 8.46
C ASN A 504 45.62 22.87 7.77
N PRO A 505 46.64 22.03 8.02
CA PRO A 505 46.74 20.71 7.40
C PRO A 505 45.68 19.71 7.89
N THR A 506 44.93 20.06 8.95
CA THR A 506 43.85 19.22 9.48
C THR A 506 42.57 19.41 8.66
N PRO A 507 42.05 18.35 8.00
CA PRO A 507 40.80 18.44 7.26
C PRO A 507 39.64 18.78 8.20
N THR A 508 38.87 19.82 7.86
CA THR A 508 37.67 20.21 8.60
C THR A 508 36.44 19.58 7.94
N VAL A 509 35.52 19.05 8.75
CA VAL A 509 34.26 18.47 8.25
C VAL A 509 33.39 19.58 7.66
N SER A 510 32.84 19.33 6.47
CA SER A 510 31.90 20.22 5.78
C SER A 510 30.77 19.42 5.13
N SER A 511 29.79 20.11 4.56
CA SER A 511 28.63 19.52 3.91
C SER A 511 28.48 19.98 2.46
N ILE A 512 28.13 19.04 1.57
CA ILE A 512 27.75 19.30 0.18
C ILE A 512 26.23 19.18 0.06
N ASN A 513 25.60 20.12 -0.64
CA ASN A 513 24.16 20.08 -0.88
C ASN A 513 23.83 19.27 -2.15
N LEU A 514 23.16 18.13 -1.97
CA LEU A 514 22.59 17.36 -3.07
C LEU A 514 21.22 17.96 -3.42
N LYS A 515 21.04 18.35 -4.68
CA LYS A 515 19.79 19.00 -5.14
C LYS A 515 18.63 18.01 -5.05
N GLY A 516 17.46 18.51 -4.64
CA GLY A 516 16.21 17.75 -4.71
C GLY A 516 15.85 17.37 -6.15
N THR A 517 14.90 16.45 -6.29
CA THR A 517 14.48 15.92 -7.59
C THR A 517 12.97 15.74 -7.66
N VAL A 518 12.43 15.77 -8.88
CA VAL A 518 11.07 15.35 -9.20
C VAL A 518 11.18 14.41 -10.40
N ASP A 519 10.96 13.12 -10.17
CA ASP A 519 11.03 12.07 -11.18
C ASP A 519 9.60 11.64 -11.57
N PHE A 520 9.26 11.81 -12.85
CA PHE A 520 7.95 11.47 -13.41
C PHE A 520 8.04 10.23 -14.31
N ASN A 521 7.23 9.22 -14.00
CA ASN A 521 7.19 7.93 -14.68
C ASN A 521 5.78 7.65 -15.23
N LEU A 522 5.69 7.07 -16.42
CA LEU A 522 4.44 6.75 -17.11
C LEU A 522 4.51 5.35 -17.73
N GLY A 523 3.58 4.48 -17.34
CA GLY A 523 3.35 3.18 -17.94
C GLY A 523 2.03 3.15 -18.71
N LEU A 524 2.06 2.59 -19.92
CA LEU A 524 0.89 2.33 -20.75
C LEU A 524 0.85 0.84 -21.06
N GLU A 525 -0.26 0.18 -20.76
CA GLU A 525 -0.48 -1.23 -21.08
C GLU A 525 -1.79 -1.37 -21.87
N TYR A 526 -1.70 -2.02 -23.04
CA TYR A 526 -2.84 -2.38 -23.87
C TYR A 526 -3.09 -3.88 -23.82
N ARG A 527 -4.23 -4.28 -23.28
CA ARG A 527 -4.69 -5.66 -23.18
C ARG A 527 -5.51 -6.00 -24.42
N TYR A 528 -4.90 -6.73 -25.35
CA TYR A 528 -5.59 -7.26 -26.53
C TYR A 528 -6.62 -8.32 -26.12
N SER A 529 -6.27 -9.17 -25.15
CA SER A 529 -7.16 -10.16 -24.55
C SER A 529 -6.92 -10.28 -23.04
N LYS A 530 -7.64 -11.19 -22.36
CA LYS A 530 -7.36 -11.52 -20.94
C LYS A 530 -5.99 -12.18 -20.72
N ILE A 531 -5.35 -12.62 -21.81
CA ILE A 531 -4.14 -13.45 -21.82
C ILE A 531 -2.95 -12.66 -22.36
N LEU A 532 -3.12 -11.89 -23.43
CA LEU A 532 -2.06 -11.16 -24.12
C LEU A 532 -2.20 -9.65 -23.92
N SER A 533 -1.13 -8.99 -23.45
CA SER A 533 -1.03 -7.54 -23.39
C SER A 533 0.33 -7.04 -23.86
N GLY A 534 0.37 -5.83 -24.41
CA GLY A 534 1.60 -5.09 -24.71
C GLY A 534 1.74 -3.92 -23.74
N PHE A 535 2.96 -3.58 -23.35
CA PHE A 535 3.20 -2.44 -22.45
C PHE A 535 4.42 -1.62 -22.88
N VAL A 536 4.39 -0.34 -22.51
CA VAL A 536 5.49 0.61 -22.65
C VAL A 536 5.59 1.43 -21.37
N ASN A 537 6.78 1.46 -20.78
CA ASN A 537 7.09 2.24 -19.58
C ASN A 537 8.14 3.29 -19.94
N PHE A 538 7.87 4.53 -19.56
CA PHE A 538 8.77 5.66 -19.63
C PHE A 538 9.14 6.05 -18.21
N ASN A 539 10.42 5.98 -17.86
CA ASN A 539 10.91 6.41 -16.56
C ASN A 539 11.68 7.73 -16.68
N ASN A 540 11.51 8.61 -15.71
CA ASN A 540 12.11 9.95 -15.67
C ASN A 540 11.88 10.74 -16.98
N ILE A 541 10.60 10.97 -17.34
CA ILE A 541 10.18 11.68 -18.56
C ILE A 541 10.74 13.10 -18.62
N GLY A 542 10.88 13.76 -17.47
CA GLY A 542 11.50 15.09 -17.37
C GLY A 542 13.00 15.11 -17.68
N ALA A 543 13.63 13.94 -17.89
CA ALA A 543 15.06 13.77 -18.12
C ALA A 543 15.92 14.46 -17.04
N VAL A 544 15.40 14.50 -15.80
CA VAL A 544 16.04 15.19 -14.67
C VAL A 544 17.28 14.41 -14.26
N ARG A 545 18.42 15.10 -14.21
CA ARG A 545 19.68 14.53 -13.70
C ARG A 545 19.82 14.90 -12.24
N TYR A 546 19.69 13.91 -11.37
CA TYR A 546 19.84 14.07 -9.93
C TYR A 546 20.77 12.99 -9.36
N GLN A 547 21.20 13.19 -8.13
CA GLN A 547 22.07 12.27 -7.38
C GLN A 547 21.39 11.96 -6.05
N ARG A 548 20.97 10.70 -5.86
CA ARG A 548 20.47 10.23 -4.55
C ARG A 548 21.62 10.05 -3.57
N TRP A 549 22.73 9.51 -4.06
CA TRP A 549 23.97 9.31 -3.34
C TRP A 549 25.03 10.22 -3.95
N ASN A 550 25.89 10.82 -3.12
CA ASN A 550 26.92 11.73 -3.60
C ASN A 550 27.82 11.04 -4.65
N ASN A 551 28.07 11.73 -5.77
CA ASN A 551 28.76 11.23 -6.97
C ASN A 551 28.03 10.18 -7.82
N TYR A 552 26.79 9.80 -7.50
CA TYR A 552 26.02 8.79 -8.23
C TYR A 552 24.85 9.38 -9.01
N PRO A 553 25.04 9.82 -10.27
CA PRO A 553 23.96 10.36 -11.10
C PRO A 553 23.01 9.27 -11.60
N ALA A 554 21.71 9.60 -11.62
CA ALA A 554 20.69 8.75 -12.25
C ALA A 554 20.87 8.66 -13.79
N PHE A 555 20.32 7.59 -14.40
CA PHE A 555 20.37 7.34 -15.85
C PHE A 555 19.63 8.39 -16.72
N GLY A 556 18.82 9.25 -16.10
CA GLY A 556 17.91 10.16 -16.81
C GLY A 556 16.74 9.39 -17.43
N PHE A 557 16.24 9.89 -18.56
CA PHE A 557 15.13 9.26 -19.28
C PHE A 557 15.47 7.84 -19.76
N THR A 558 14.57 6.89 -19.46
CA THR A 558 14.63 5.53 -20.01
C THR A 558 13.24 5.10 -20.49
N ALA A 559 13.20 4.29 -21.53
CA ALA A 559 11.98 3.67 -22.03
C ALA A 559 12.15 2.15 -22.12
N LEU A 560 11.11 1.39 -21.78
CA LEU A 560 11.10 -0.07 -21.86
C LEU A 560 9.75 -0.54 -22.40
N ALA A 561 9.77 -1.34 -23.47
CA ALA A 561 8.58 -1.88 -24.09
C ALA A 561 8.61 -3.41 -24.07
N GLY A 562 7.45 -4.04 -24.04
CA GLY A 562 7.37 -5.49 -23.98
C GLY A 562 5.97 -6.04 -24.11
N ILE A 563 5.87 -7.35 -23.95
CA ILE A 563 4.63 -8.10 -23.98
C ILE A 563 4.47 -8.92 -22.70
N THR A 564 3.23 -9.20 -22.34
CA THR A 564 2.87 -10.15 -21.28
C THR A 564 1.91 -11.19 -21.83
N TYR A 565 2.05 -12.42 -21.36
CA TYR A 565 1.26 -13.57 -21.78
C TYR A 565 0.92 -14.44 -20.57
N SER A 566 -0.37 -14.70 -20.34
CA SER A 566 -0.88 -15.51 -19.22
C SER A 566 -1.61 -16.76 -19.74
N LEU A 567 -1.17 -17.97 -19.42
CA LEU A 567 -1.76 -19.23 -19.91
C LEU A 567 -2.38 -20.08 -18.82
#